data_AF-A0A1I9RGH9-F1
#
_entry.id   AF-A0A1I9RGH9-F1
#
_cell.length_a   1.000
_cell.length_b   1.000
_cell.length_c   1.000
_cell.angle_alpha   90.00
_cell.angle_beta   90.00
_cell.angle_gamma   90.00
#
_symmetry.space_group_name_H-M   'P 1'
#
loop_
_entity.id
_entity.type
_entity.pdbx_description
1 polymer ?
#
loop_
_entity_poly.entity_id
_entity_poly.type
_entity_poly.pdbx_seq_one_letter_code
_entity_poly.pdbx_strand_id
1 'polypeptide(L)' 'LHGQTIEIIWTILPAIILMFIAFPSLRLLYLLDEINSPLITLKAIGHQWYWSYEYSNFLNLEFDSYMIPKMN' A
#
# COMPACT_ATOMS: atom_id res chain seq x y z
N LEU A 1 10.01 -46.07 0.14
CA LEU A 1 10.46 -45.34 -1.07
C LEU A 1 9.39 -45.25 -2.16
N HIS A 2 8.10 -45.43 -1.82
CA HIS A 2 6.99 -45.11 -2.70
C HIS A 2 6.48 -43.73 -2.29
N GLY A 3 6.34 -42.79 -3.22
CA GLY A 3 5.82 -41.44 -2.94
C GLY A 3 6.86 -40.31 -2.80
N GLN A 4 8.13 -40.62 -2.58
CA GLN A 4 9.17 -39.58 -2.42
C GLN A 4 9.31 -38.66 -3.66
N THR A 5 9.11 -39.22 -4.86
CA THR A 5 9.17 -38.43 -6.10
C THR A 5 8.01 -37.44 -6.21
N ILE A 6 6.79 -37.83 -5.81
CA ILE A 6 5.63 -36.95 -5.86
C ILE A 6 5.70 -35.87 -4.76
N GLU A 7 6.26 -36.23 -3.59
CA GLU A 7 6.59 -35.29 -2.51
C GLU A 7 7.52 -34.17 -2.96
N ILE A 8 8.57 -34.52 -3.71
CA ILE A 8 9.50 -33.54 -4.26
C ILE A 8 8.78 -32.63 -5.27
N ILE A 9 7.94 -33.20 -6.15
CA ILE A 9 7.20 -32.43 -7.17
C ILE A 9 6.28 -31.41 -6.52
N TRP A 10 5.42 -31.80 -5.58
CA TRP A 10 4.49 -30.87 -4.94
C TRP A 10 5.14 -29.93 -3.93
N THR A 11 6.41 -30.14 -3.58
CA THR A 11 7.16 -29.20 -2.74
C THR A 11 7.85 -28.14 -3.60
N ILE A 12 8.50 -28.56 -4.69
CA ILE A 12 9.23 -27.65 -5.58
C ILE A 12 8.29 -26.79 -6.42
N LEU A 13 7.19 -27.37 -6.93
CA LEU A 13 6.27 -26.65 -7.80
C LEU A 13 5.64 -25.41 -7.12
N PRO A 14 5.10 -25.50 -5.88
CA PRO A 14 4.66 -24.32 -5.14
C PRO A 14 5.79 -23.36 -4.79
N ALA A 15 6.99 -23.85 -4.44
CA ALA A 15 8.13 -22.98 -4.14
C ALA A 15 8.53 -22.11 -5.34
N ILE A 16 8.53 -22.67 -6.54
CA ILE A 16 8.79 -21.93 -7.78
C ILE A 16 7.69 -20.87 -8.03
N ILE A 17 6.41 -21.22 -7.84
CA ILE A 17 5.30 -20.27 -7.97
C ILE A 17 5.48 -19.09 -7.01
N LEU A 18 5.81 -19.36 -5.74
CA LEU A 18 6.08 -18.31 -4.75
C LEU A 18 7.27 -17.44 -5.14
N MET A 19 8.33 -18.03 -5.68
CA MET A 19 9.50 -17.28 -6.18
C MET A 19 9.11 -16.31 -7.32
N PHE A 20 8.27 -16.76 -8.26
CA PHE A 20 7.76 -15.90 -9.34
C PHE A 20 6.84 -14.79 -8.86
N ILE A 21 6.12 -14.96 -7.74
CA ILE A 21 5.32 -13.91 -7.11
C ILE A 21 6.22 -12.93 -6.36
N ALA A 22 7.25 -13.44 -5.66
CA ALA A 22 8.14 -12.63 -4.84
C ALA A 22 8.96 -11.62 -5.67
N PHE A 23 9.51 -12.02 -6.82
CA PHE A 23 10.32 -11.13 -7.65
C PHE A 23 9.61 -9.83 -8.11
N PRO A 24 8.42 -9.86 -8.74
CA PRO A 24 7.69 -8.65 -9.10
C PRO A 24 7.20 -7.89 -7.86
N SER A 25 6.83 -8.58 -6.78
CA SER A 25 6.38 -7.95 -5.54
C SER A 25 7.51 -7.14 -4.88
N LEU A 26 8.72 -7.69 -4.80
CA LEU A 26 9.87 -7.00 -4.20
C LEU A 26 10.29 -5.81 -5.08
N ARG A 27 10.29 -5.97 -6.40
CA ARG A 27 10.55 -4.84 -7.30
C ARG A 27 9.56 -3.70 -7.08
N LEU A 28 8.27 -4.01 -6.96
CA LEU A 28 7.24 -2.99 -6.70
C LEU A 28 7.46 -2.33 -5.33
N LEU A 29 7.79 -3.10 -4.30
CA LEU A 29 8.10 -2.57 -2.98
C LEU A 29 9.22 -1.53 -3.03
N TYR A 30 10.33 -1.85 -3.71
CA TYR A 30 11.44 -0.91 -3.85
C TYR A 30 11.07 0.35 -4.66
N LEU A 31 10.25 0.21 -5.71
CA LEU A 31 9.77 1.37 -6.48
C LEU A 31 8.84 2.28 -5.66
N LEU A 32 8.09 1.73 -4.71
CA LEU A 32 7.22 2.50 -3.83
C LEU A 32 8.00 3.21 -2.70
N ASP A 33 9.10 2.60 -2.24
CA ASP A 33 9.96 3.15 -1.19
C ASP A 33 10.88 4.27 -1.71
N GLU A 34 11.04 4.41 -3.03
CA GLU A 34 11.72 5.56 -3.62
C GLU A 34 10.95 6.85 -3.30
N ILE A 35 11.40 7.55 -2.25
CA ILE A 35 10.88 8.85 -1.84
C ILE A 35 11.26 9.87 -2.91
N ASN A 36 10.33 10.11 -3.82
CA ASN A 36 10.39 11.22 -4.75
C ASN A 36 10.38 12.54 -3.96
N SER A 37 11.22 13.51 -4.32
CA SER A 37 11.19 14.86 -3.74
C SER A 37 9.85 15.55 -4.09
N PRO A 38 8.89 15.65 -3.16
CA PRO A 38 7.56 16.12 -3.50
C PRO A 38 7.56 17.66 -3.59
N LEU A 39 6.89 18.21 -4.61
CA LEU A 39 6.72 19.67 -4.74
C LEU A 39 5.73 20.24 -3.70
N ILE A 40 4.77 19.43 -3.25
CA ILE A 40 3.71 19.80 -2.31
C ILE A 40 3.56 18.69 -1.28
N THR A 41 3.42 19.05 -0.01
CA THR A 41 3.08 18.12 1.08
C THR A 41 1.71 18.51 1.66
N LEU A 42 0.85 17.51 1.85
CA LEU A 42 -0.48 17.62 2.45
C LEU A 42 -0.56 16.62 3.61
N LYS A 43 -0.91 17.09 4.79
CA LYS A 43 -1.10 16.25 5.96
C LYS A 43 -2.59 15.97 6.15
N ALA A 44 -2.96 14.69 6.24
CA ALA A 44 -4.33 14.26 6.51
C ALA A 44 -4.43 13.75 7.96
N ILE A 45 -5.33 14.32 8.76
CA ILE A 45 -5.56 13.98 10.16
C ILE A 45 -6.94 13.35 10.28
N GLY A 46 -6.99 12.13 10.83
CA GLY A 46 -8.24 11.42 11.08
C GLY A 46 -8.82 11.77 12.44
N HIS A 47 -10.05 12.29 12.47
CA HIS A 47 -10.84 12.49 13.67
C HIS A 47 -11.99 11.47 13.74
N GLN A 48 -12.75 11.48 14.84
CA GLN A 48 -13.97 10.66 14.91
C GLN A 48 -15.00 11.20 13.90
N TRP A 49 -15.17 10.43 12.81
CA TRP A 49 -16.14 10.63 11.72
C TRP A 49 -15.89 11.78 10.73
N TYR A 50 -14.70 12.37 10.74
CA TYR A 50 -14.28 13.36 9.74
C TYR A 50 -12.76 13.39 9.57
N TRP A 51 -12.29 14.06 8.53
CA TRP A 51 -10.87 14.24 8.23
C TRP A 51 -10.53 15.73 8.15
N SER A 52 -9.36 16.12 8.67
CA SER A 52 -8.81 17.47 8.52
C SER A 52 -7.57 17.42 7.63
N TYR A 53 -7.41 18.41 6.77
CA TYR A 53 -6.30 18.49 5.83
C TYR A 53 -5.49 19.78 6.04
N GLU A 54 -4.18 19.68 6.18
CA GLU A 54 -3.26 20.82 6.35
C GLU A 54 -2.28 20.91 5.16
N TYR A 55 -2.17 22.09 4.55
CA TYR A 55 -1.15 22.40 3.54
C TYR A 55 0.11 22.99 4.20
N SER A 56 1.14 22.18 4.38
CA SER A 56 2.35 22.58 5.10
C SER A 56 3.27 23.55 4.35
N ASN A 57 3.19 23.60 3.01
CA ASN A 57 4.26 24.21 2.21
C ASN A 57 4.12 25.71 1.96
N PHE A 58 2.91 26.28 1.97
CA PHE A 58 2.73 27.64 1.43
C PHE A 58 1.78 28.58 2.19
N LEU A 59 0.75 28.09 2.91
CA LEU A 59 -0.37 28.98 3.30
C LEU A 59 -1.04 28.72 4.66
N ASN A 60 -0.53 27.84 5.54
CA ASN A 60 -1.24 27.45 6.79
C ASN A 60 -2.74 27.22 6.56
N LEU A 61 -3.07 26.62 5.40
CA LEU A 61 -4.46 26.40 4.99
C LEU A 61 -4.89 25.06 5.59
N GLU A 62 -5.94 25.14 6.41
CA GLU A 62 -6.50 24.00 7.14
C GLU A 62 -8.01 23.98 6.95
N PHE A 63 -8.57 22.80 6.69
CA PHE A 63 -10.01 22.62 6.58
C PHE A 63 -10.45 21.21 6.98
N ASP A 64 -11.70 21.10 7.43
CA ASP A 64 -12.35 19.84 7.78
C ASP A 64 -13.23 19.33 6.63
N SER A 65 -13.23 18.02 6.42
CA SER A 65 -14.03 17.31 5.43
C SER A 65 -15.00 16.35 6.12
N TYR A 66 -16.28 16.69 6.01
CA TYR A 66 -17.40 15.90 6.53
C TYR A 66 -18.15 15.22 5.39
N MET A 67 -18.77 14.08 5.69
CA MET A 67 -19.74 13.47 4.79
C MET A 67 -20.98 14.36 4.68
N ILE A 68 -21.40 14.68 3.45
CA ILE A 68 -22.62 15.46 3.22
C ILE A 68 -23.84 14.60 3.60
N PRO A 69 -24.75 15.10 4.45
CA PRO A 69 -25.96 14.37 4.79
C PRO A 69 -26.86 14.25 3.55
N LYS A 70 -27.39 13.05 3.29
CA LYS A 70 -28.42 12.88 2.27
C LYS A 70 -29.71 13.51 2.79
N MET A 71 -30.20 14.54 2.11
CA MET A 71 -31.57 15.03 2.34
C MET A 71 -32.53 13.99 1.76
N ASN A 72 -33.35 13.39 2.64
CA ASN A 72 -34.50 12.59 2.22
C ASN A 72 -35.69 13.50 1.92
#